data_AF-S6G6S5-F1
#
_entry.id   AF-S6G6S5-F1
#
_cell.length_a   1.000
_cell.length_b   1.000
_cell.length_c   1.000
_cell.angle_alpha   90.00
_cell.angle_beta   90.00
_cell.angle_gamma   90.00
#
_symmetry.space_group_name_H-M   'P 1'
#
loop_
_entity.id
_entity.type
_entity.pdbx_description
1 polymer ?
#
loop_
_entity_poly.entity_id
_entity_poly.type
_entity_poly.pdbx_seq_one_letter_code
_entity_poly.pdbx_strand_id
1 'polypeptide(L)'
;MFKYDDALKKIVDDELLIIVDAAQSQPDFLYSLRSKWKDLNDFKKFENWIEESFPTIKAIFISETNKPDEDYNELLLVRLKTLLKVEREFLETYQNLQSKDNNYDHVNEFGVDIKIRNSFYELVIQYTKNFIEELKITKNIKEFDFFSGKLLDSFIRILKADTVSDCIDKVYSTEEILSDFIDAVEERDFELLPHEIVDANNFLTFIIYVQTIIYYLILIYETLEFIELQKIGIEDYENKLYYSERNDQIEIIKTIIK
;
A
#
# COMPACT_ATOMS: atom_id res chain seq x y z
N MET A 1 -11.07 5.59 21.71
CA MET A 1 -11.40 4.92 20.44
C MET A 1 -10.98 5.85 19.33
N PHE A 2 -10.23 5.36 18.34
CA PHE A 2 -9.79 6.18 17.20
C PHE A 2 -10.99 6.57 16.33
N LYS A 3 -11.09 7.84 15.89
CA LYS A 3 -12.31 8.33 15.22
C LYS A 3 -12.56 7.74 13.83
N TYR A 4 -11.53 7.16 13.21
CA TYR A 4 -11.62 6.53 11.89
C TYR A 4 -11.40 5.01 11.93
N ASP A 5 -11.59 4.38 13.11
CA ASP A 5 -11.39 2.94 13.29
C ASP A 5 -12.21 2.11 12.28
N ASP A 6 -13.49 2.46 12.09
CA ASP A 6 -14.37 1.78 11.14
C ASP A 6 -13.92 1.94 9.68
N ALA A 7 -13.33 3.10 9.34
CA ALA A 7 -12.86 3.38 7.99
C ALA A 7 -11.62 2.52 7.65
N LEU A 8 -10.67 2.44 8.57
CA LEU A 8 -9.53 1.54 8.42
C LEU A 8 -10.01 0.07 8.34
N LYS A 9 -10.99 -0.33 9.17
CA LYS A 9 -11.45 -1.73 9.20
C LYS A 9 -12.07 -2.12 7.86
N LYS A 10 -12.78 -1.17 7.27
CA LYS A 10 -13.32 -1.30 5.92
C LYS A 10 -12.22 -1.45 4.87
N ILE A 11 -11.06 -0.80 5.03
CA ILE A 11 -9.89 -1.02 4.15
C ILE A 11 -9.48 -2.48 4.15
N VAL A 12 -9.26 -3.07 5.32
CA VAL A 12 -8.91 -4.49 5.44
C VAL A 12 -10.02 -5.41 4.91
N ASP A 13 -11.29 -5.15 5.22
CA ASP A 13 -12.41 -5.95 4.73
C ASP A 13 -12.50 -6.00 3.20
N ASP A 14 -12.37 -4.85 2.56
CA ASP A 14 -12.43 -4.71 1.12
C ASP A 14 -11.19 -5.32 0.45
N GLU A 15 -9.99 -5.13 1.01
CA GLU A 15 -8.77 -5.80 0.50
C GLU A 15 -8.89 -7.31 0.57
N LEU A 16 -9.36 -7.87 1.69
CA LEU A 16 -9.63 -9.31 1.79
C LEU A 16 -10.68 -9.77 0.77
N LEU A 17 -11.64 -8.93 0.39
CA LEU A 17 -12.61 -9.26 -0.64
C LEU A 17 -11.98 -9.26 -2.04
N ILE A 18 -11.18 -8.25 -2.38
CA ILE A 18 -10.44 -8.16 -3.66
C ILE A 18 -9.51 -9.36 -3.82
N ILE A 19 -8.80 -9.71 -2.75
CA ILE A 19 -7.89 -10.85 -2.72
C ILE A 19 -8.64 -12.17 -2.97
N VAL A 20 -9.81 -12.36 -2.33
CA VAL A 20 -10.64 -13.57 -2.52
C VAL A 20 -11.17 -13.67 -3.96
N ASP A 21 -11.56 -12.56 -4.57
CA ASP A 21 -12.06 -12.56 -5.95
C ASP A 21 -10.95 -12.88 -6.97
N ALA A 22 -9.75 -12.35 -6.76
CA ALA A 22 -8.62 -12.53 -7.66
C ALA A 22 -8.03 -13.96 -7.60
N ALA A 23 -8.16 -14.65 -6.47
CA ALA A 23 -7.64 -16.00 -6.29
C ALA A 23 -8.57 -17.07 -6.87
N GLN A 24 -8.44 -17.32 -8.17
CA GLN A 24 -9.22 -18.33 -8.88
C GLN A 24 -8.89 -19.79 -8.49
N SER A 25 -7.75 -20.05 -7.82
CA SER A 25 -7.23 -21.41 -7.61
C SER A 25 -7.24 -21.95 -6.17
N GLN A 26 -7.31 -21.10 -5.13
CA GLN A 26 -7.28 -21.55 -3.72
C GLN A 26 -8.25 -20.80 -2.78
N PRO A 27 -9.58 -20.96 -2.97
CA PRO A 27 -10.59 -20.24 -2.18
C PRO A 27 -10.53 -20.51 -0.67
N ASP A 28 -10.24 -21.74 -0.25
CA ASP A 28 -10.34 -22.15 1.16
C ASP A 28 -9.36 -21.41 2.09
N PHE A 29 -8.13 -21.18 1.61
CA PHE A 29 -7.12 -20.42 2.35
C PHE A 29 -7.59 -18.98 2.61
N LEU A 30 -8.11 -18.32 1.58
CA LEU A 30 -8.50 -16.91 1.66
C LEU A 30 -9.84 -16.71 2.39
N TYR A 31 -10.77 -17.66 2.26
CA TYR A 31 -11.95 -17.69 3.11
C TYR A 31 -11.57 -17.83 4.58
N SER A 32 -10.53 -18.59 4.91
CA SER A 32 -10.04 -18.71 6.29
C SER A 32 -9.49 -17.38 6.82
N LEU A 33 -8.73 -16.62 6.00
CA LEU A 33 -8.24 -15.28 6.36
C LEU A 33 -9.40 -14.33 6.65
N ARG A 34 -10.38 -14.28 5.74
CA ARG A 34 -11.56 -13.41 5.87
C ARG A 34 -12.44 -13.78 7.05
N SER A 35 -12.63 -15.08 7.30
CA SER A 35 -13.35 -15.56 8.49
C SER A 35 -12.62 -15.13 9.77
N LYS A 36 -11.29 -15.29 9.78
CA LYS A 36 -10.48 -14.96 10.95
C LYS A 36 -10.47 -13.46 11.26
N TRP A 37 -10.42 -12.62 10.23
CA TRP A 37 -10.57 -11.17 10.36
C TRP A 37 -11.91 -10.81 11.01
N LYS A 38 -13.02 -11.38 10.53
CA LYS A 38 -14.37 -11.16 11.10
C LYS A 38 -14.48 -11.62 12.55
N ASP A 39 -13.85 -12.74 12.90
CA ASP A 39 -13.86 -13.27 14.27
C ASP A 39 -13.07 -12.39 15.26
N LEU A 40 -11.93 -11.85 14.83
CA LEU A 40 -11.06 -11.04 15.68
C LEU A 40 -11.54 -9.58 15.77
N ASN A 41 -11.98 -9.01 14.65
CA ASN A 41 -12.49 -7.63 14.49
C ASN A 41 -11.61 -6.57 15.18
N ASP A 42 -10.30 -6.76 15.13
CA ASP A 42 -9.30 -5.94 15.80
C ASP A 42 -7.97 -6.08 15.04
N PHE A 43 -7.43 -4.94 14.58
CA PHE A 43 -6.21 -4.91 13.77
C PHE A 43 -5.04 -5.59 14.46
N LYS A 44 -4.80 -5.25 15.73
CA LYS A 44 -3.62 -5.72 16.44
C LYS A 44 -3.70 -7.21 16.68
N LYS A 45 -4.89 -7.73 17.00
CA LYS A 45 -5.09 -9.18 17.13
C LYS A 45 -4.92 -9.89 15.79
N PHE A 46 -5.40 -9.31 14.69
CA PHE A 46 -5.29 -9.92 13.37
C PHE A 46 -3.84 -9.89 12.84
N GLU A 47 -3.13 -8.77 13.01
CA GLU A 47 -1.70 -8.64 12.72
C GLU A 47 -0.89 -9.70 13.47
N ASN A 48 -1.07 -9.80 14.79
CA ASN A 48 -0.38 -10.83 15.59
C ASN A 48 -0.69 -12.25 15.08
N TRP A 49 -1.95 -12.54 14.75
CA TRP A 49 -2.33 -13.86 14.24
C TRP A 49 -1.68 -14.16 12.87
N ILE A 50 -1.59 -13.17 11.98
CA ILE A 50 -0.93 -13.29 10.68
C ILE A 50 0.59 -13.53 10.87
N GLU A 51 1.23 -12.80 11.79
CA GLU A 51 2.65 -12.99 12.11
C GLU A 51 2.94 -14.39 12.70
N GLU A 52 2.09 -14.88 13.60
CA GLU A 52 2.21 -16.20 14.22
C GLU A 52 1.93 -17.34 13.23
N SER A 53 0.92 -17.17 12.37
CA SER A 53 0.47 -18.22 11.44
C SER A 53 1.34 -18.32 10.19
N PHE A 54 1.98 -17.21 9.78
CA PHE A 54 2.78 -17.12 8.57
C PHE A 54 4.15 -16.45 8.85
N PRO A 55 5.03 -17.08 9.63
CA PRO A 55 6.29 -16.47 10.08
C PRO A 55 7.33 -16.30 8.96
N THR A 56 7.27 -17.11 7.92
CA THR A 56 8.15 -17.05 6.73
C THR A 56 7.31 -16.83 5.49
N ILE A 57 7.47 -15.67 4.85
CA ILE A 57 6.92 -15.36 3.54
C ILE A 57 8.10 -14.95 2.66
N LYS A 58 8.24 -15.54 1.48
CA LYS A 58 9.25 -15.22 0.47
C LYS A 58 8.57 -15.18 -0.90
N ALA A 59 7.97 -14.05 -1.23
CA ALA A 59 7.43 -13.86 -2.58
C ALA A 59 8.55 -14.06 -3.62
N ILE A 60 8.35 -15.01 -4.54
CA ILE A 60 9.21 -15.26 -5.70
C ILE A 60 8.41 -14.81 -6.93
N PHE A 61 8.99 -13.98 -7.78
CA PHE A 61 8.28 -13.36 -8.91
C PHE A 61 8.70 -13.96 -10.26
N ILE A 62 9.95 -14.41 -10.37
CA ILE A 62 10.53 -15.06 -11.54
C ILE A 62 11.10 -16.39 -11.05
N SER A 63 10.49 -17.52 -11.40
CA SER A 63 10.99 -18.84 -11.01
C SER A 63 11.36 -19.69 -12.22
N GLU A 64 12.41 -20.51 -12.08
CA GLU A 64 12.73 -21.56 -13.06
C GLU A 64 11.77 -22.77 -12.92
N THR A 65 11.02 -22.85 -11.82
CA THR A 65 10.19 -24.01 -11.46
C THR A 65 8.73 -23.60 -11.35
N ASN A 66 7.95 -23.85 -12.41
CA ASN A 66 6.50 -23.59 -12.54
C ASN A 66 5.65 -24.00 -11.31
N LYS A 67 5.58 -23.17 -10.27
CA LYS A 67 4.64 -23.27 -9.14
C LYS A 67 3.89 -21.96 -8.88
N PRO A 68 3.13 -21.47 -9.87
CA PRO A 68 2.50 -20.15 -9.82
C PRO A 68 1.51 -19.94 -8.65
N ASP A 69 0.83 -20.99 -8.17
CA ASP A 69 -0.16 -20.87 -7.09
C ASP A 69 0.44 -20.62 -5.70
N GLU A 70 1.62 -21.19 -5.39
CA GLU A 70 2.30 -20.96 -4.10
C GLU A 70 2.82 -19.51 -4.03
N ASP A 71 3.42 -19.03 -5.12
CA ASP A 71 3.99 -17.68 -5.22
C ASP A 71 2.92 -16.58 -5.11
N TYR A 72 1.72 -16.80 -5.68
CA TYR A 72 0.61 -15.85 -5.63
C TYR A 72 0.06 -15.66 -4.21
N ASN A 73 -0.15 -16.74 -3.45
CA ASN A 73 -0.61 -16.64 -2.06
C ASN A 73 0.38 -15.90 -1.16
N GLU A 74 1.68 -16.09 -1.40
CA GLU A 74 2.71 -15.38 -0.66
C GLU A 74 2.70 -13.88 -0.95
N LEU A 75 2.51 -13.48 -2.21
CA LEU A 75 2.32 -12.07 -2.57
C LEU A 75 1.11 -11.44 -1.88
N LEU A 76 -0.02 -12.15 -1.83
CA LEU A 76 -1.22 -11.71 -1.13
C LEU A 76 -0.97 -11.49 0.36
N LEU A 77 -0.24 -12.40 1.01
CA LEU A 77 0.15 -12.26 2.41
C LEU A 77 1.11 -11.09 2.64
N VAL A 78 2.05 -10.84 1.71
CA VAL A 78 2.93 -9.65 1.76
C VAL A 78 2.10 -8.37 1.72
N ARG A 79 1.14 -8.28 0.79
CA ARG A 79 0.26 -7.11 0.67
C ARG A 79 -0.55 -6.89 1.94
N LEU A 80 -1.19 -7.93 2.46
CA LEU A 80 -1.98 -7.85 3.69
C LEU A 80 -1.14 -7.45 4.90
N LYS A 81 0.06 -8.04 5.09
CA LYS A 81 0.97 -7.62 6.16
C LYS A 81 1.41 -6.16 6.02
N THR A 82 1.65 -5.73 4.79
CA THR A 82 2.06 -4.35 4.51
C THR A 82 0.94 -3.37 4.83
N LEU A 83 -0.30 -3.67 4.46
CA LEU A 83 -1.48 -2.89 4.85
C LEU A 83 -1.57 -2.72 6.36
N LEU A 84 -1.55 -3.84 7.10
CA LEU A 84 -1.69 -3.82 8.57
C LEU A 84 -0.57 -3.00 9.23
N LYS A 85 0.66 -3.13 8.73
CA LYS A 85 1.80 -2.32 9.18
C LYS A 85 1.58 -0.83 8.91
N VAL A 86 1.18 -0.46 7.69
CA VAL A 86 0.96 0.93 7.29
C VAL A 86 -0.18 1.55 8.11
N GLU A 87 -1.28 0.84 8.33
CA GLU A 87 -2.39 1.30 9.17
C GLU A 87 -1.96 1.53 10.62
N ARG A 88 -1.20 0.59 11.20
CA ARG A 88 -0.67 0.72 12.56
C ARG A 88 0.22 1.95 12.67
N GLU A 89 1.19 2.11 11.76
CA GLU A 89 2.11 3.24 11.78
C GLU A 89 1.40 4.58 11.52
N PHE A 90 0.35 4.57 10.68
CA PHE A 90 -0.50 5.75 10.46
C PHE A 90 -1.24 6.13 11.72
N LEU A 91 -1.86 5.16 12.39
CA LEU A 91 -2.58 5.37 13.65
C LEU A 91 -1.65 5.92 14.75
N GLU A 92 -0.47 5.33 14.91
CA GLU A 92 0.53 5.78 15.87
C GLU A 92 0.99 7.21 15.58
N THR A 93 1.31 7.52 14.32
CA THR A 93 1.70 8.87 13.87
C THR A 93 0.59 9.88 14.15
N TYR A 94 -0.65 9.56 13.79
CA TYR A 94 -1.81 10.41 14.01
C TYR A 94 -2.03 10.72 15.51
N GLN A 95 -1.93 9.71 16.38
CA GLN A 95 -2.09 9.89 17.84
C GLN A 95 -0.94 10.70 18.46
N ASN A 96 0.27 10.54 17.95
CA ASN A 96 1.42 11.31 18.41
C ASN A 96 1.31 12.79 18.06
N LEU A 97 0.71 13.13 16.91
CA LEU A 97 0.38 14.51 16.55
C LEU A 97 -0.68 15.12 17.49
N GLN A 98 -1.66 14.33 17.95
CA GLN A 98 -2.66 14.79 18.93
C GLN A 98 -2.05 15.17 20.29
N SER A 99 -0.92 14.57 20.65
CA SER A 99 -0.27 14.79 21.95
C SER A 99 0.56 16.09 22.01
N LYS A 100 0.88 16.67 20.84
CA LYS A 100 1.79 17.83 20.74
C LYS A 100 1.10 19.18 20.73
N ASP A 101 -0.15 19.28 20.26
CA ASP A 101 -0.86 20.56 20.08
C ASP A 101 -2.18 20.63 20.85
N ASN A 102 -2.18 21.34 21.98
CA ASN A 102 -3.38 21.68 22.77
C ASN A 102 -4.05 23.00 22.35
N ASN A 103 -3.49 23.73 21.39
CA ASN A 103 -3.99 25.03 20.93
C ASN A 103 -3.76 25.11 19.42
N TYR A 104 -4.85 25.19 18.64
CA TYR A 104 -5.00 25.59 17.24
C TYR A 104 -5.92 24.61 16.48
N ASP A 105 -6.77 25.20 15.63
CA ASP A 105 -7.84 24.52 14.88
C ASP A 105 -7.34 23.22 14.26
N HIS A 106 -7.95 22.10 14.68
CA HIS A 106 -7.62 20.76 14.19
C HIS A 106 -8.15 20.51 12.77
N VAL A 107 -8.73 21.52 12.13
CA VAL A 107 -9.41 21.42 10.85
C VAL A 107 -8.94 22.53 9.91
N ASN A 108 -8.80 22.24 8.62
CA ASN A 108 -8.49 23.24 7.61
C ASN A 108 -9.70 24.15 7.32
N GLU A 109 -9.58 25.06 6.36
CA GLU A 109 -10.64 25.99 5.96
C GLU A 109 -11.94 25.31 5.48
N PHE A 110 -11.88 24.02 5.14
CA PHE A 110 -13.03 23.20 4.76
C PHE A 110 -13.59 22.37 5.92
N GLY A 111 -12.94 22.30 7.07
CA GLY A 111 -13.37 21.42 8.16
C GLY A 111 -12.72 20.03 8.15
N VAL A 112 -11.73 19.80 7.27
CA VAL A 112 -10.98 18.53 7.18
C VAL A 112 -9.89 18.49 8.22
N ASP A 113 -9.80 17.37 8.93
CA ASP A 113 -8.75 17.14 9.94
C ASP A 113 -7.34 17.18 9.34
N ILE A 114 -6.59 18.21 9.72
CA ILE A 114 -5.22 18.46 9.22
C ILE A 114 -4.27 17.31 9.63
N LYS A 115 -4.57 16.56 10.70
CA LYS A 115 -3.75 15.43 11.14
C LYS A 115 -3.74 14.27 10.16
N ILE A 116 -4.80 14.09 9.36
CA ILE A 116 -4.80 13.07 8.29
C ILE A 116 -3.63 13.36 7.33
N ARG A 117 -3.61 14.59 6.81
CA ARG A 117 -2.60 15.07 5.88
C ARG A 117 -1.19 15.07 6.48
N ASN A 118 -1.05 15.51 7.73
CA ASN A 118 0.25 15.52 8.40
C ASN A 118 0.77 14.12 8.70
N SER A 119 -0.10 13.16 9.06
CA SER A 119 0.31 11.77 9.30
C SER A 119 0.79 11.11 8.01
N PHE A 120 0.07 11.34 6.90
CA PHE A 120 0.51 10.92 5.57
C PHE A 120 1.89 11.49 5.24
N TYR A 121 2.08 12.80 5.39
CA TYR A 121 3.35 13.46 5.10
C TYR A 121 4.52 12.92 5.95
N GLU A 122 4.35 12.81 7.28
CA GLU A 122 5.41 12.30 8.16
C GLU A 122 5.84 10.87 7.78
N LEU A 123 4.87 9.99 7.51
CA LEU A 123 5.14 8.62 7.09
C LEU A 123 5.80 8.54 5.71
N VAL A 124 5.30 9.28 4.72
CA VAL A 124 5.91 9.35 3.38
C VAL A 124 7.39 9.72 3.49
N ILE A 125 7.72 10.75 4.28
CA ILE A 125 9.11 11.19 4.45
C ILE A 125 9.96 10.12 5.15
N GLN A 126 9.41 9.43 6.15
CA GLN A 126 10.09 8.33 6.83
C GLN A 126 10.37 7.16 5.88
N TYR A 127 9.34 6.68 5.18
CA TYR A 127 9.44 5.59 4.23
C TYR A 127 10.38 5.90 3.07
N THR A 128 10.24 7.08 2.47
CA THR A 128 11.09 7.50 1.34
C THR A 128 12.58 7.50 1.69
N LYS A 129 12.95 7.91 2.92
CA LYS A 129 14.34 7.82 3.38
C LYS A 129 14.82 6.38 3.42
N ASN A 130 14.00 5.47 3.95
CA ASN A 130 14.34 4.05 4.01
C ASN A 130 14.45 3.44 2.60
N PHE A 131 13.52 3.78 1.70
CA PHE A 131 13.53 3.31 0.31
C PHE A 131 14.79 3.74 -0.43
N ILE A 132 15.26 4.97 -0.23
CA ILE A 132 16.52 5.43 -0.84
C ILE A 132 17.70 4.60 -0.37
N GLU A 133 17.80 4.31 0.93
CA GLU A 133 18.91 3.52 1.47
C GLU A 133 18.84 2.06 1.03
N GLU A 134 17.65 1.45 1.01
CA GLU A 134 17.44 0.10 0.51
C GLU A 134 17.72 -0.01 -1.00
N LEU A 135 17.25 0.95 -1.81
CA LEU A 135 17.48 0.96 -3.25
C LEU A 135 18.98 1.03 -3.60
N LYS A 136 19.78 1.79 -2.83
CA LYS A 136 21.24 1.89 -3.05
C LYS A 136 21.98 0.58 -2.84
N ILE A 137 21.48 -0.29 -1.96
CA ILE A 137 22.13 -1.57 -1.65
C ILE A 137 21.50 -2.76 -2.37
N THR A 138 20.30 -2.57 -2.94
CA THR A 138 19.61 -3.60 -3.71
C THR A 138 20.36 -3.82 -5.02
N LYS A 139 20.88 -5.04 -5.21
CA LYS A 139 21.47 -5.44 -6.49
C LYS A 139 20.39 -5.50 -7.55
N ASN A 140 20.77 -5.14 -8.77
CA ASN A 140 19.86 -5.12 -9.88
C ASN A 140 20.53 -5.60 -11.17
N ILE A 141 19.71 -5.92 -12.16
CA ILE A 141 20.13 -6.30 -13.51
C ILE A 141 20.15 -5.09 -14.44
N LYS A 142 20.92 -5.19 -15.53
CA LYS A 142 21.15 -4.07 -16.46
C LYS A 142 19.85 -3.54 -17.07
N GLU A 143 18.89 -4.43 -17.31
CA GLU A 143 17.57 -4.16 -17.85
C GLU A 143 16.79 -3.19 -16.97
N PHE A 144 17.04 -3.20 -15.66
CA PHE A 144 16.32 -2.42 -14.66
C PHE A 144 17.11 -1.18 -14.18
N ASP A 145 18.36 -0.98 -14.62
CA ASP A 145 19.21 0.16 -14.22
C ASP A 145 18.57 1.51 -14.52
N PHE A 146 17.98 1.66 -15.70
CA PHE A 146 17.31 2.90 -16.10
C PHE A 146 16.15 3.23 -15.17
N PHE A 147 15.34 2.22 -14.83
CA PHE A 147 14.23 2.36 -13.92
C PHE A 147 14.69 2.67 -12.49
N SER A 148 15.70 1.95 -11.99
CA SER A 148 16.31 2.21 -10.68
C SER A 148 16.77 3.66 -10.53
N GLY A 149 17.44 4.20 -11.55
CA GLY A 149 17.84 5.62 -11.58
C GLY A 149 16.64 6.58 -11.55
N LYS A 150 15.62 6.33 -12.39
CA LYS A 150 14.37 7.13 -12.43
C LYS A 150 13.66 7.12 -11.07
N LEU A 151 13.59 5.96 -10.42
CA LEU A 151 12.94 5.78 -9.13
C LEU A 151 13.70 6.51 -8.01
N LEU A 152 15.03 6.39 -7.98
CA LEU A 152 15.88 7.12 -7.04
C LEU A 152 15.67 8.63 -7.16
N ASP A 153 15.65 9.16 -8.39
CA ASP A 153 15.39 10.57 -8.64
C ASP A 153 13.99 10.99 -8.14
N SER A 154 12.99 10.12 -8.28
CA SER A 154 11.63 10.36 -7.80
C SER A 154 11.58 10.46 -6.27
N PHE A 155 12.21 9.53 -5.55
CA PHE A 155 12.32 9.61 -4.08
C PHE A 155 13.06 10.86 -3.62
N ILE A 156 14.13 11.25 -4.31
CA ILE A 156 14.86 12.49 -4.00
C ILE A 156 13.95 13.72 -4.19
N ARG A 157 13.07 13.72 -5.19
CA ARG A 157 12.10 14.80 -5.41
C ARG A 157 11.09 14.90 -4.26
N ILE A 158 10.56 13.78 -3.78
CA ILE A 158 9.67 13.73 -2.60
C ILE A 158 10.35 14.41 -1.41
N LEU A 159 11.60 14.04 -1.09
CA LEU A 159 12.33 14.62 0.03
C LEU A 159 12.69 16.10 -0.14
N LYS A 160 12.68 16.61 -1.38
CA LYS A 160 12.93 18.01 -1.73
C LYS A 160 11.64 18.78 -2.00
N ALA A 161 10.48 18.26 -1.57
CA ALA A 161 9.23 18.98 -1.74
C ALA A 161 9.20 20.27 -0.93
N ASP A 162 8.71 21.35 -1.56
CA ASP A 162 8.67 22.69 -0.95
C ASP A 162 7.48 22.84 0.00
N THR A 163 6.41 22.10 -0.25
CA THR A 163 5.18 22.10 0.55
C THR A 163 4.63 20.69 0.71
N VAL A 164 3.67 20.52 1.63
CA VAL A 164 2.99 19.22 1.79
C VAL A 164 2.17 18.86 0.54
N SER A 165 1.59 19.83 -0.16
CA SER A 165 0.87 19.56 -1.44
C SER A 165 1.83 19.07 -2.51
N ASP A 166 2.96 19.76 -2.70
CA ASP A 166 4.00 19.35 -3.64
C ASP A 166 4.58 17.97 -3.28
N CYS A 167 4.67 17.65 -1.99
CA CYS A 167 5.06 16.31 -1.53
C CYS A 167 4.05 15.25 -1.97
N ILE A 168 2.75 15.51 -1.74
CA ILE A 168 1.66 14.62 -2.18
C ILE A 168 1.73 14.42 -3.70
N ASP A 169 1.78 15.48 -4.49
CA ASP A 169 1.84 15.38 -5.96
C ASP A 169 3.01 14.50 -6.44
N LYS A 170 4.18 14.66 -5.82
CA LYS A 170 5.38 13.84 -6.12
C LYS A 170 5.25 12.39 -5.68
N VAL A 171 4.48 12.10 -4.63
CA VAL A 171 4.16 10.72 -4.22
C VAL A 171 3.28 10.07 -5.27
N TYR A 172 2.23 10.74 -5.76
CA TYR A 172 1.37 10.22 -6.83
C TYR A 172 2.18 9.98 -8.12
N SER A 173 3.05 10.91 -8.52
CA SER A 173 3.94 10.68 -9.67
C SER A 173 4.92 9.52 -9.45
N THR A 174 5.32 9.25 -8.20
CA THR A 174 6.20 8.10 -7.89
C THR A 174 5.43 6.79 -7.95
N GLU A 175 4.18 6.78 -7.50
CA GLU A 175 3.27 5.64 -7.63
C GLU A 175 3.06 5.28 -9.10
N GLU A 176 2.75 6.26 -9.95
CA GLU A 176 2.61 6.07 -11.41
C GLU A 176 3.86 5.43 -12.02
N ILE A 177 5.05 5.91 -11.65
CA ILE A 177 6.32 5.33 -12.10
C ILE A 177 6.45 3.86 -11.69
N LEU A 178 6.06 3.52 -10.46
CA LEU A 178 6.12 2.15 -9.94
C LEU A 178 5.11 1.25 -10.64
N SER A 179 3.86 1.72 -10.82
CA SER A 179 2.80 0.99 -11.51
C SER A 179 3.20 0.70 -12.96
N ASP A 180 3.63 1.71 -13.71
CA ASP A 180 4.09 1.57 -15.10
C ASP A 180 5.18 0.50 -15.26
N PHE A 181 6.07 0.40 -14.26
CA PHE A 181 7.15 -0.57 -14.30
C PHE A 181 6.69 -1.98 -13.97
N ILE A 182 5.79 -2.15 -13.00
CA ILE A 182 5.20 -3.45 -12.69
C ILE A 182 4.44 -3.98 -13.92
N ASP A 183 3.60 -3.15 -14.54
CA ASP A 183 2.87 -3.51 -15.77
C ASP A 183 3.84 -3.88 -16.89
N ALA A 184 4.90 -3.08 -17.09
CA ALA A 184 5.91 -3.37 -18.10
C ALA A 184 6.70 -4.67 -17.82
N VAL A 185 6.83 -5.10 -16.56
CA VAL A 185 7.45 -6.38 -16.20
C VAL A 185 6.50 -7.54 -16.47
N GLU A 186 5.22 -7.39 -16.15
CA GLU A 186 4.20 -8.41 -16.41
C GLU A 186 3.98 -8.66 -17.92
N GLU A 187 4.10 -7.61 -18.74
CA GLU A 187 3.94 -7.72 -20.20
C GLU A 187 5.19 -8.25 -20.94
N ARG A 188 6.36 -8.31 -20.29
CA ARG A 188 7.63 -8.64 -20.95
C ARG A 188 8.15 -10.02 -20.60
N ASP A 189 8.47 -10.78 -21.64
CA ASP A 189 9.35 -11.94 -21.53
C ASP A 189 10.82 -11.47 -21.45
N PHE A 190 11.44 -11.57 -20.27
CA PHE A 190 12.86 -11.30 -20.10
C PHE A 190 13.68 -12.56 -20.37
N GLU A 191 14.65 -12.48 -21.29
CA GLU A 191 15.68 -13.51 -21.45
C GLU A 191 16.79 -13.29 -20.42
N LEU A 192 16.62 -13.83 -19.20
CA LEU A 192 17.58 -13.68 -18.09
C LEU A 192 18.56 -14.85 -18.00
N LEU A 193 19.81 -14.56 -17.67
CA LEU A 193 20.77 -15.59 -17.25
C LEU A 193 20.45 -16.08 -15.82
N PRO A 194 20.80 -17.32 -15.44
CA PRO A 194 20.44 -17.86 -14.12
C PRO A 194 20.91 -17.04 -12.91
N HIS A 195 22.02 -16.31 -13.04
CA HIS A 195 22.51 -15.41 -11.98
C HIS A 195 21.76 -14.07 -11.93
N GLU A 196 21.17 -13.64 -13.05
CA GLU A 196 20.35 -12.42 -13.16
C GLU A 196 18.95 -12.66 -12.58
N ILE A 197 18.43 -13.88 -12.62
CA ILE A 197 17.13 -14.23 -12.04
C ILE A 197 17.06 -13.87 -10.55
N VAL A 198 18.12 -14.16 -9.78
CA VAL A 198 18.14 -13.87 -8.33
C VAL A 198 18.15 -12.37 -8.07
N ASP A 199 18.99 -11.62 -8.78
CA ASP A 199 19.09 -10.16 -8.62
C ASP A 199 17.81 -9.46 -9.11
N ALA A 200 17.21 -9.93 -10.21
CA ALA A 200 15.92 -9.46 -10.71
C ALA A 200 14.80 -9.68 -9.69
N ASN A 201 14.70 -10.88 -9.10
CA ASN A 201 13.70 -11.16 -8.07
C ASN A 201 13.88 -10.29 -6.83
N ASN A 202 15.12 -10.09 -6.36
CA ASN A 202 15.39 -9.24 -5.21
C ASN A 202 14.94 -7.80 -5.48
N PHE A 203 15.24 -7.29 -6.68
CA PHE A 203 14.82 -5.97 -7.10
C PHE A 203 13.29 -5.87 -7.21
N LEU A 204 12.62 -6.80 -7.91
CA LEU A 204 11.16 -6.80 -8.06
C LEU A 204 10.45 -6.90 -6.71
N THR A 205 10.95 -7.73 -5.79
CA THR A 205 10.44 -7.84 -4.42
C THR A 205 10.49 -6.48 -3.71
N PHE A 206 11.62 -5.79 -3.82
CA PHE A 206 11.77 -4.44 -3.26
C PHE A 206 10.78 -3.46 -3.91
N ILE A 207 10.66 -3.46 -5.24
CA ILE A 207 9.75 -2.55 -5.96
C ILE A 207 8.29 -2.76 -5.56
N ILE A 208 7.84 -4.01 -5.53
CA ILE A 208 6.46 -4.35 -5.16
C ILE A 208 6.19 -3.97 -3.70
N TYR A 209 7.14 -4.20 -2.80
CA TYR A 209 7.02 -3.77 -1.41
C TYR A 209 6.87 -2.24 -1.30
N VAL A 210 7.69 -1.47 -2.02
CA VAL A 210 7.62 -0.01 -2.03
C VAL A 210 6.29 0.48 -2.61
N GLN A 211 5.89 -0.05 -3.76
CA GLN A 211 4.62 0.29 -4.42
C GLN A 211 3.43 -0.02 -3.51
N THR A 212 3.43 -1.17 -2.84
CA THR A 212 2.40 -1.57 -1.88
C THR A 212 2.30 -0.59 -0.71
N ILE A 213 3.43 -0.13 -0.16
CA ILE A 213 3.42 0.89 0.91
C ILE A 213 2.84 2.21 0.41
N ILE A 214 3.31 2.71 -0.73
CA ILE A 214 2.86 3.98 -1.28
C ILE A 214 1.36 3.93 -1.59
N TYR A 215 0.90 2.85 -2.22
CA TYR A 215 -0.52 2.60 -2.48
C TYR A 215 -1.36 2.70 -1.20
N TYR A 216 -1.00 1.96 -0.14
CA TYR A 216 -1.78 1.97 1.09
C TYR A 216 -1.71 3.31 1.84
N LEU A 217 -0.58 4.02 1.77
CA LEU A 217 -0.49 5.39 2.30
C LEU A 217 -1.48 6.32 1.59
N ILE A 218 -1.51 6.29 0.25
CA ILE A 218 -2.43 7.10 -0.55
C ILE A 218 -3.88 6.70 -0.25
N LEU A 219 -4.19 5.40 -0.25
CA LEU A 219 -5.54 4.91 -0.02
C LEU A 219 -6.09 5.32 1.35
N ILE A 220 -5.29 5.20 2.41
CA ILE A 220 -5.69 5.65 3.75
C ILE A 220 -5.91 7.17 3.74
N TYR A 221 -4.97 7.93 3.17
CA TYR A 221 -5.09 9.40 3.08
C TYR A 221 -6.39 9.83 2.38
N GLU A 222 -6.62 9.32 1.17
CA GLU A 222 -7.81 9.66 0.38
C GLU A 222 -9.10 9.22 1.07
N THR A 223 -9.13 8.00 1.63
CA THR A 223 -10.33 7.47 2.31
C THR A 223 -10.71 8.36 3.49
N LEU A 224 -9.73 8.73 4.32
CA LEU A 224 -10.00 9.54 5.52
C LEU A 224 -10.33 10.99 5.18
N GLU A 225 -9.64 11.58 4.20
CA GLU A 225 -9.95 12.94 3.72
C GLU A 225 -11.35 13.00 3.11
N PHE A 226 -11.71 12.02 2.27
CA PHE A 226 -13.02 11.94 1.65
C PHE A 226 -14.15 11.83 2.69
N ILE A 227 -13.97 11.04 3.75
CA ILE A 227 -14.94 10.95 4.86
C ILE A 227 -15.15 12.30 5.54
N GLU A 228 -14.10 13.12 5.72
CA GLU A 228 -14.25 14.47 6.29
C GLU A 228 -14.95 15.42 5.32
N LEU A 229 -14.65 15.35 4.01
CA LEU A 229 -15.33 16.13 2.96
C LEU A 229 -16.83 15.78 2.86
N GLN A 230 -17.20 14.51 3.00
CA GLN A 230 -18.60 14.10 2.99
C GLN A 230 -19.40 14.70 4.16
N LYS A 231 -18.79 14.88 5.33
CA LYS A 231 -19.47 15.46 6.51
C LYS A 231 -19.92 16.91 6.30
N ILE A 232 -19.25 17.62 5.40
CA ILE A 232 -19.54 19.01 5.03
C ILE A 232 -20.29 19.11 3.69
N GLY A 233 -20.69 17.97 3.10
CA GLY A 233 -21.46 17.91 1.87
C GLY A 233 -20.64 18.06 0.58
N ILE A 234 -19.33 17.82 0.63
CA ILE A 234 -18.46 17.79 -0.55
C ILE A 234 -18.26 16.34 -1.01
N GLU A 235 -18.73 16.02 -2.20
CA GLU A 235 -18.55 14.71 -2.86
C GLU A 235 -17.40 14.77 -3.87
N ASP A 236 -16.17 14.79 -3.36
CA ASP A 236 -14.94 14.93 -4.16
C ASP A 236 -14.44 13.58 -4.71
N TYR A 237 -15.29 12.81 -5.39
CA TYR A 237 -14.91 11.50 -5.91
C TYR A 237 -13.81 11.57 -6.99
N GLU A 238 -13.86 12.61 -7.84
CA GLU A 238 -12.97 12.74 -9.00
C GLU A 238 -11.50 12.99 -8.61
N ASN A 239 -11.24 13.61 -7.46
CA ASN A 239 -9.88 13.87 -6.96
C ASN A 239 -9.44 12.87 -5.87
N LYS A 240 -10.10 11.70 -5.82
CA LYS A 240 -9.81 10.61 -4.88
C LYS A 240 -9.71 9.30 -5.66
N LEU A 241 -8.71 9.23 -6.53
CA LEU A 241 -8.57 8.19 -7.55
C LEU A 241 -8.52 6.79 -6.92
N TYR A 242 -7.63 6.56 -5.97
CA TYR A 242 -7.43 5.23 -5.37
C TYR A 242 -8.63 4.81 -4.52
N TYR A 243 -9.24 5.77 -3.81
CA TYR A 243 -10.49 5.52 -3.11
C TYR A 243 -11.63 5.16 -4.08
N SER A 244 -11.79 5.92 -5.18
CA SER A 244 -12.89 5.71 -6.13
C SER A 244 -12.73 4.40 -6.90
N GLU A 245 -11.56 4.14 -7.50
CA GLU A 245 -11.27 2.90 -8.23
C GLU A 245 -11.46 1.66 -7.36
N ARG A 246 -11.00 1.70 -6.10
CA ARG A 246 -11.20 0.60 -5.16
C ARG A 246 -12.69 0.37 -4.86
N ASN A 247 -13.47 1.43 -4.64
CA ASN A 247 -14.90 1.25 -4.41
C ASN A 247 -15.62 0.70 -5.64
N ASP A 248 -15.25 1.15 -6.84
CA ASP A 248 -15.81 0.63 -8.10
C ASP A 248 -15.50 -0.86 -8.26
N GLN A 249 -14.25 -1.27 -8.00
CA GLN A 249 -13.86 -2.69 -8.00
C GLN A 249 -14.67 -3.51 -7.00
N ILE A 250 -14.85 -3.01 -5.78
CA ILE A 250 -15.63 -3.68 -4.74
C ILE A 250 -17.10 -3.85 -5.15
N GLU A 251 -17.71 -2.83 -5.76
CA GLU A 251 -19.09 -2.91 -6.24
C GLU A 251 -19.25 -3.89 -7.42
N ILE A 252 -18.26 -3.98 -8.30
CA ILE A 252 -18.22 -5.00 -9.36
C ILE A 252 -18.18 -6.41 -8.73
N ILE A 253 -17.25 -6.65 -7.80
CA ILE A 253 -17.10 -7.94 -7.11
C ILE A 253 -18.42 -8.34 -6.41
N LYS A 254 -19.03 -7.42 -5.66
CA LYS A 254 -20.33 -7.66 -4.99
C LYS A 254 -21.47 -7.96 -5.96
N THR A 255 -21.40 -7.43 -7.18
CA THR A 255 -22.40 -7.70 -8.23
C THR A 255 -22.22 -9.09 -8.82
N ILE A 256 -20.98 -9.58 -8.92
CA ILE A 256 -20.64 -10.90 -9.45
C ILE A 256 -20.90 -12.03 -8.43
N ILE A 257 -20.64 -11.79 -7.14
CA ILE A 257 -20.80 -12.80 -6.05
C ILE A 257 -22.27 -12.99 -5.62
N LYS A 258 -23.26 -12.45 -6.37
CA LYS A 258 -24.70 -12.60 -6.07
C LYS A 258 -25.27 -13.97 -6.40
#